data_AF-A0A142X8F6-F1
#
_entry.id   AF-A0A142X8F6-F1
#
_cell.length_a   1.000
_cell.length_b   1.000
_cell.length_c   1.000
_cell.angle_alpha   90.00
_cell.angle_beta   90.00
_cell.angle_gamma   90.00
#
_symmetry.space_group_name_H-M   'P 1'
#
loop_
_entity.id
_entity.type
_entity.pdbx_description
1 polymer ?
#
loop_
_entity_poly.entity_id
_entity_poly.type
_entity_poly.pdbx_seq_one_letter_code
_entity_poly.pdbx_strand_id
1 'polypeptide(L)'
;MSSHPFTQYPLLVLVVDDDIDTVESQADLLSLQGHTVRTARNGEEALTCAETERPDVVLLDIRMPGQNGCDVARAIRKNCAGKRQPIIIAVTGCSSEDDLRRSEGAGFDLHLVKPVEPAILVGVLERIRRLLTPPIPAAELDHPSEDPPDGWQGRHCCV
;
A
#
# COMPACT_ATOMS: atom_id res chain seq x y z
N MET A 1 2.27 -25.92 16.06
CA MET A 1 2.95 -25.03 15.11
C MET A 1 2.51 -23.62 15.45
N SER A 2 3.31 -22.92 16.25
CA SER A 2 2.95 -21.62 16.81
C SER A 2 3.02 -20.54 15.73
N SER A 3 1.86 -20.18 15.18
CA SER A 3 1.70 -19.03 14.30
C SER A 3 1.82 -17.76 15.14
N HIS A 4 3.03 -17.22 15.23
CA HIS A 4 3.21 -15.87 15.75
C HIS A 4 2.42 -14.92 14.83
N PRO A 5 1.53 -14.05 15.36
CA PRO A 5 0.92 -13.02 14.55
C PRO A 5 2.05 -12.06 14.16
N PHE A 6 2.54 -12.19 12.92
CA PHE A 6 3.17 -11.05 12.29
C PHE A 6 2.07 -9.99 12.23
N THR A 7 2.11 -9.01 13.12
CA THR A 7 1.26 -7.82 13.00
C THR A 7 1.73 -7.09 11.74
N GLN A 8 1.17 -7.51 10.60
CA GLN A 8 1.47 -6.92 9.31
C GLN A 8 0.86 -5.51 9.34
N TYR A 9 1.71 -4.49 9.33
CA TYR A 9 1.23 -3.11 9.33
C TYR A 9 0.47 -2.82 8.04
N PRO A 10 -0.76 -2.29 8.13
CA PRO A 10 -1.55 -1.98 6.95
C PRO A 10 -0.86 -0.86 6.16
N LEU A 11 -0.72 -1.04 4.85
CA LEU A 11 -0.33 0.06 3.96
C LEU A 11 -1.49 1.04 3.82
N LEU A 12 -1.18 2.33 3.75
CA LEU A 12 -2.08 3.36 3.24
C LEU A 12 -1.93 3.45 1.72
N VAL A 13 -2.95 3.01 0.99
CA VAL A 13 -2.96 2.99 -0.47
C VAL A 13 -3.93 4.05 -0.99
N LEU A 14 -3.46 4.93 -1.88
CA LEU A 14 -4.31 5.85 -2.63
C LEU A 14 -4.59 5.27 -4.02
N VAL A 15 -5.85 5.01 -4.33
CA VAL A 15 -6.33 4.57 -5.64
C VAL A 15 -6.82 5.78 -6.43
N VAL A 16 -6.32 5.96 -7.65
CA VAL A 16 -6.65 7.10 -8.52
C VAL A 16 -7.04 6.58 -9.90
N ASP A 17 -8.33 6.72 -10.21
CA ASP A 17 -8.92 6.31 -11.50
C ASP A 17 -10.20 7.14 -11.70
N ASP A 18 -10.51 7.56 -12.94
CA ASP A 18 -11.75 8.30 -13.22
C ASP A 18 -12.97 7.38 -13.33
N ASP A 19 -12.75 6.08 -13.52
CA ASP A 19 -13.78 5.06 -13.53
C ASP A 19 -14.13 4.62 -12.10
N ILE A 20 -15.34 5.01 -11.67
CA ILE A 20 -15.83 4.75 -10.30
C ILE A 20 -15.86 3.25 -9.95
N ASP A 21 -16.25 2.40 -10.89
CA ASP A 21 -16.36 0.96 -10.68
C ASP A 21 -14.96 0.35 -10.43
N THR A 22 -13.96 0.85 -11.15
CA THR A 22 -12.56 0.48 -10.98
C THR A 22 -12.03 0.92 -9.63
N VAL A 23 -12.28 2.17 -9.23
CA VAL A 23 -11.88 2.70 -7.91
C VAL A 23 -12.49 1.87 -6.79
N GLU A 24 -13.80 1.63 -6.82
CA GLU A 24 -14.53 0.90 -5.77
C GLU A 24 -14.08 -0.56 -5.70
N SER A 25 -13.98 -1.25 -6.85
CA SER A 25 -13.53 -2.64 -6.90
C SER A 25 -12.12 -2.82 -6.35
N GLN A 26 -11.20 -1.91 -6.68
CA GLN A 26 -9.84 -1.94 -6.15
C GLN A 26 -9.83 -1.60 -4.65
N ALA A 27 -10.59 -0.60 -4.21
CA ALA A 27 -10.65 -0.23 -2.81
C ALA A 27 -11.19 -1.36 -1.93
N ASP A 28 -12.23 -2.06 -2.37
CA ASP A 28 -12.81 -3.20 -1.68
C ASP A 28 -11.80 -4.35 -1.56
N LEU A 29 -11.16 -4.72 -2.69
CA LEU A 29 -10.13 -5.75 -2.71
C LEU A 29 -8.99 -5.44 -1.71
N LEU A 30 -8.47 -4.21 -1.75
CA LEU A 30 -7.34 -3.80 -0.93
C LEU A 30 -7.71 -3.69 0.56
N SER A 31 -8.93 -3.23 0.85
CA SER A 31 -9.47 -3.21 2.22
C SER A 31 -9.65 -4.62 2.77
N LEU A 32 -10.09 -5.58 1.95
CA LEU A 32 -10.17 -7.00 2.31
C LEU A 32 -8.79 -7.62 2.59
N GLN A 33 -7.72 -7.10 2.00
CA GLN A 33 -6.34 -7.48 2.33
C GLN A 33 -5.80 -6.78 3.60
N GLY A 34 -6.64 -5.98 4.28
CA GLY A 34 -6.29 -5.29 5.51
C GLY A 34 -5.53 -3.99 5.30
N HIS A 35 -5.50 -3.42 4.08
CA HIS A 35 -4.91 -2.10 3.85
C HIS A 35 -5.91 -0.97 4.15
N THR A 36 -5.38 0.21 4.49
CA THR A 36 -6.21 1.42 4.54
C THR A 36 -6.24 2.03 3.14
N VAL A 37 -7.43 2.28 2.60
CA VAL A 37 -7.57 2.83 1.25
C VAL A 37 -8.09 4.27 1.28
N ARG A 38 -7.54 5.09 0.40
CA ARG A 38 -8.09 6.38 -0.01
C ARG A 38 -8.32 6.33 -1.51
N THR A 39 -9.29 7.13 -1.97
CA THR A 39 -9.70 7.14 -3.37
C THR A 39 -9.70 8.56 -3.89
N ALA A 40 -9.31 8.74 -5.14
CA ALA A 40 -9.42 10.00 -5.87
C ALA A 40 -9.92 9.71 -7.30
N ARG A 41 -10.77 10.58 -7.83
CA ARG A 41 -11.38 10.42 -9.17
C ARG A 41 -10.79 11.32 -10.23
N ASN A 42 -9.81 12.13 -9.84
CA ASN A 42 -9.07 13.04 -10.71
C ASN A 42 -7.74 13.38 -10.03
N GLY A 43 -6.85 14.05 -10.77
CA GLY A 43 -5.54 14.44 -10.27
C GLY A 43 -5.56 15.51 -9.19
N GLU A 44 -6.55 16.40 -9.13
CA GLU A 44 -6.64 17.42 -8.07
C GLU A 44 -6.93 16.76 -6.70
N GLU A 45 -7.91 15.87 -6.66
CA GLU A 45 -8.20 15.02 -5.50
C GLU A 45 -6.98 14.16 -5.13
N ALA A 46 -6.30 13.59 -6.12
CA ALA A 46 -5.12 12.76 -5.90
C ALA A 46 -3.98 13.56 -5.25
N LEU A 47 -3.72 14.78 -5.75
CA LEU A 47 -2.67 15.64 -5.20
C LEU A 47 -3.00 16.11 -3.79
N THR A 48 -4.25 16.48 -3.54
CA THR A 48 -4.72 16.87 -2.21
C THR A 48 -4.53 15.71 -1.23
N CYS A 49 -4.99 14.52 -1.59
CA CYS A 49 -4.89 13.33 -0.75
C CYS A 49 -3.43 12.90 -0.52
N ALA A 50 -2.59 12.94 -1.56
CA ALA A 50 -1.18 12.61 -1.45
C ALA A 50 -0.44 13.54 -0.48
N GLU A 51 -0.82 14.82 -0.43
CA GLU A 51 -0.24 15.80 0.48
C GLU A 51 -0.73 15.64 1.93
N THR A 52 -2.04 15.42 2.12
CA THR A 52 -2.67 15.38 3.44
C THR A 52 -2.46 14.05 4.15
N GLU A 53 -2.73 12.94 3.45
CA GLU A 53 -2.74 11.59 4.04
C GLU A 53 -1.36 10.92 3.95
N ARG A 54 -0.50 11.35 3.02
CA ARG A 54 0.85 10.80 2.80
C ARG A 54 0.85 9.28 2.63
N PRO A 55 0.20 8.76 1.57
CA PRO A 55 0.09 7.33 1.34
C PRO A 55 1.45 6.65 1.20
N ASP A 56 1.50 5.36 1.52
CA ASP A 56 2.66 4.51 1.25
C ASP A 56 2.75 4.16 -0.23
N VAL A 57 1.60 3.96 -0.86
CA VAL A 57 1.46 3.56 -2.26
C VAL A 57 0.39 4.40 -2.96
N VAL A 58 0.66 4.83 -4.19
CA VAL A 58 -0.32 5.45 -5.08
C VAL A 58 -0.50 4.54 -6.29
N LEU A 59 -1.70 4.03 -6.49
CA LEU A 59 -2.12 3.30 -7.68
C LEU A 59 -2.81 4.29 -8.62
N LEU A 60 -2.17 4.64 -9.73
CA LEU A 60 -2.56 5.78 -10.57
C LEU A 60 -2.82 5.36 -12.00
N ASP A 61 -4.04 5.57 -12.49
CA ASP A 61 -4.32 5.43 -13.92
C ASP A 61 -3.60 6.52 -14.72
N ILE A 62 -2.90 6.10 -15.78
CA ILE A 62 -2.26 7.01 -16.73
C ILE A 62 -3.31 7.71 -17.59
N ARG A 63 -4.39 7.02 -17.96
CA ARG A 63 -5.36 7.49 -18.95
C ARG A 63 -6.64 8.03 -18.32
N MET A 64 -6.53 9.14 -17.60
CA MET A 64 -7.69 9.92 -17.17
C MET A 64 -8.07 10.98 -18.23
N PRO A 65 -9.37 11.21 -18.52
CA PRO A 65 -9.82 12.30 -19.37
C PRO A 65 -9.48 13.67 -18.76
N GLY A 66 -8.86 14.55 -19.54
CA GLY A 66 -8.61 15.95 -19.14
C GLY A 66 -7.37 16.20 -18.26
N GLN A 67 -6.77 15.17 -17.65
CA GLN A 67 -5.51 15.26 -16.91
C GLN A 67 -4.61 14.07 -17.22
N ASN A 68 -3.33 14.33 -17.49
CA ASN A 68 -2.36 13.28 -17.77
C ASN A 68 -1.85 12.70 -16.45
N GLY A 69 -2.05 11.39 -16.19
CA GLY A 69 -1.55 10.74 -14.97
C GLY A 69 -0.04 10.91 -14.77
N CYS A 70 0.74 11.14 -15.84
CA CYS A 70 2.16 11.49 -15.74
C CYS A 70 2.40 12.85 -15.06
N ASP A 71 1.52 13.84 -15.29
CA ASP A 71 1.61 15.15 -14.63
C ASP A 71 1.29 15.03 -13.14
N VAL A 72 0.29 14.20 -12.80
CA VAL A 72 -0.05 13.89 -11.41
C VAL A 72 1.13 13.23 -10.70
N ALA A 73 1.77 12.22 -11.31
CA ALA A 73 2.95 11.57 -10.76
C ALA A 73 4.10 12.56 -10.53
N ARG A 74 4.40 13.43 -11.50
CA ARG A 74 5.42 14.49 -11.36
C ARG A 74 5.10 15.44 -10.23
N ALA A 75 3.85 15.87 -10.11
CA ALA A 75 3.41 16.77 -9.07
C ALA A 75 3.48 16.12 -7.68
N ILE A 76 3.09 14.84 -7.53
CA ILE A 76 3.27 14.08 -6.27
C ILE A 76 4.75 14.04 -5.90
N ARG A 77 5.65 13.67 -6.83
CA ARG A 77 7.10 13.65 -6.57
C ARG A 77 7.63 15.00 -6.10
N LYS A 78 7.16 16.09 -6.70
CA LYS A 78 7.54 17.45 -6.33
C LYS A 78 7.00 17.84 -4.94
N ASN A 79 5.72 17.59 -4.65
CA ASN A 79 5.08 17.97 -3.39
C ASN A 79 5.59 17.16 -2.19
N CYS A 80 6.01 15.92 -2.45
CA CYS A 80 6.63 15.03 -1.47
C CYS A 80 8.16 15.16 -1.43
N ALA A 81 8.78 16.09 -2.17
CA ALA A 81 10.22 16.30 -2.13
C ALA A 81 10.67 16.68 -0.71
N GLY A 82 11.73 16.00 -0.21
CA GLY A 82 12.21 16.17 1.16
C GLY A 82 11.34 15.51 2.24
N LYS A 83 10.29 14.78 1.86
CA LYS A 83 9.45 13.94 2.73
C LYS A 83 9.59 12.47 2.31
N ARG A 84 8.95 11.56 3.05
CA ARG A 84 8.79 10.16 2.63
C ARG A 84 7.98 10.14 1.33
N GLN A 85 8.55 9.60 0.26
CA GLN A 85 7.85 9.49 -1.02
C GLN A 85 7.01 8.22 -1.07
N PRO A 86 5.78 8.30 -1.62
CA PRO A 86 5.01 7.09 -1.92
C PRO A 86 5.68 6.29 -3.03
N ILE A 87 5.39 4.99 -3.06
CA ILE A 87 5.63 4.17 -4.25
C ILE A 87 4.48 4.43 -5.23
N ILE A 88 4.78 4.89 -6.44
CA ILE A 88 3.78 5.22 -7.46
C ILE A 88 3.74 4.09 -8.49
N ILE A 89 2.62 3.39 -8.55
CA ILE A 89 2.34 2.30 -9.48
C ILE A 89 1.44 2.85 -10.57
N ALA A 90 1.95 2.89 -11.80
CA ALA A 90 1.14 3.25 -12.95
C ALA A 90 0.21 2.09 -13.31
N VAL A 91 -1.07 2.36 -13.51
CA VAL A 91 -2.03 1.44 -14.10
C VAL A 91 -2.37 1.95 -15.49
N THR A 92 -2.25 1.12 -16.52
CA THR A 92 -2.51 1.57 -17.91
C THR A 92 -3.23 0.51 -18.71
N GLY A 93 -4.24 0.92 -19.49
CA GLY A 93 -4.92 0.04 -20.45
C GLY A 93 -4.19 -0.18 -21.77
N CYS A 94 -2.98 0.36 -21.94
CA CYS A 94 -2.22 0.27 -23.18
C CYS A 94 -0.76 -0.05 -22.90
N SER A 95 -0.26 -1.11 -23.53
CA SER A 95 1.13 -1.54 -23.49
C SER A 95 1.95 -0.96 -24.64
N SER A 96 1.49 0.14 -25.26
CA SER A 96 2.24 0.75 -26.35
C SER A 96 3.58 1.28 -25.82
N GLU A 97 4.65 1.10 -26.59
CA GLU A 97 5.98 1.60 -26.22
C GLU A 97 5.97 3.12 -26.00
N ASP A 98 5.06 3.85 -26.64
CA ASP A 98 4.91 5.30 -26.47
C ASP A 98 4.34 5.69 -25.10
N ASP A 99 3.37 4.93 -24.58
CA ASP A 99 2.83 5.17 -23.23
C ASP A 99 3.88 4.85 -22.16
N LEU A 100 4.63 3.76 -22.37
CA LEU A 100 5.75 3.39 -21.50
C LEU A 100 6.87 4.44 -21.54
N ARG A 101 7.22 4.96 -22.73
CA ARG A 101 8.19 6.05 -22.87
C ARG A 101 7.74 7.37 -22.25
N ARG A 102 6.44 7.65 -22.24
CA ARG A 102 5.87 8.85 -21.60
C ARG A 102 5.82 8.72 -20.09
N SER A 103 5.62 7.52 -19.58
CA SER A 103 5.68 7.23 -18.14
C SER A 103 7.13 7.14 -17.64
N GLU A 104 8.07 6.74 -18.50
CA GLU A 104 9.51 6.86 -18.29
C GLU A 104 9.89 8.32 -18.03
N GLY A 105 10.33 8.62 -16.80
CA GLY A 105 10.68 9.97 -16.36
C GLY A 105 9.55 10.77 -15.72
N ALA A 106 8.31 10.26 -15.70
CA ALA A 106 7.22 10.86 -14.92
C ALA A 106 7.34 10.60 -13.40
N GLY A 107 8.17 9.61 -13.03
CA GLY A 107 8.44 9.25 -11.63
C GLY A 107 7.61 8.08 -11.12
N PHE A 108 7.14 7.19 -11.99
CA PHE A 108 6.56 5.91 -11.59
C PHE A 108 7.65 4.90 -11.17
N ASP A 109 7.36 4.07 -10.17
CA ASP A 109 8.25 3.00 -9.71
C ASP A 109 7.92 1.66 -10.37
N LEU A 110 6.64 1.42 -10.64
CA LEU A 110 6.11 0.16 -11.19
C LEU A 110 5.02 0.46 -12.21
N HIS A 111 4.79 -0.50 -13.11
CA HIS A 111 3.74 -0.43 -14.13
C HIS A 111 2.92 -1.72 -14.11
N LEU A 112 1.60 -1.59 -14.10
CA LEU A 112 0.63 -2.67 -14.22
C LEU A 112 -0.27 -2.38 -15.44
N VAL A 113 -0.49 -3.41 -16.26
CA VAL A 113 -1.33 -3.30 -17.45
C VAL A 113 -2.75 -3.75 -17.08
N LYS A 114 -3.77 -3.00 -17.48
CA LYS A 114 -5.18 -3.40 -17.32
C LYS A 114 -5.50 -4.55 -18.30
N PRO A 115 -6.32 -5.53 -17.91
CA PRO A 115 -6.94 -5.67 -16.60
C PRO A 115 -5.91 -6.09 -15.53
N VAL A 116 -5.91 -5.39 -14.39
CA VAL A 116 -5.01 -5.73 -13.29
C VAL A 116 -5.57 -6.94 -12.57
N GLU A 117 -4.89 -8.08 -12.69
CA GLU A 117 -5.28 -9.29 -11.98
C GLU A 117 -5.12 -9.09 -10.45
N PRO A 118 -6.15 -9.38 -9.64
CA PRO A 118 -6.10 -9.20 -8.19
C PRO A 118 -4.88 -9.86 -7.53
N ALA A 119 -4.54 -11.08 -7.95
CA ALA A 119 -3.40 -11.81 -7.41
C ALA A 119 -2.05 -11.10 -7.67
N ILE A 120 -1.91 -10.43 -8.82
CA ILE A 120 -0.71 -9.65 -9.15
C ILE A 120 -0.64 -8.40 -8.27
N LEU A 121 -1.74 -7.65 -8.16
CA LEU A 121 -1.79 -6.43 -7.33
C LEU A 121 -1.47 -6.74 -5.86
N VAL A 122 -2.11 -7.77 -5.31
CA VAL A 122 -1.85 -8.22 -3.94
C VAL A 122 -0.40 -8.65 -3.77
N GLY A 123 0.14 -9.46 -4.69
CA GLY A 123 1.55 -9.88 -4.63
C GLY A 123 2.55 -8.72 -4.64
N VAL A 124 2.28 -7.68 -5.44
CA VAL A 124 3.09 -6.46 -5.49
C VAL A 124 3.02 -5.70 -4.16
N LEU A 125 1.82 -5.49 -3.60
CA LEU A 125 1.66 -4.79 -2.33
C LEU A 125 2.26 -5.57 -1.16
N GLU A 126 2.14 -6.89 -1.15
CA GLU A 126 2.79 -7.78 -0.17
C GLU A 126 4.32 -7.67 -0.21
N ARG A 127 4.90 -7.51 -1.40
CA ARG A 127 6.33 -7.24 -1.56
C ARG A 127 6.68 -5.86 -1.03
N ILE A 128 5.92 -4.82 -1.38
CA ILE A 128 6.13 -3.45 -0.92
C ILE A 128 6.05 -3.36 0.61
N ARG A 129 5.02 -3.94 1.22
CA ARG A 129 4.82 -3.95 2.67
C ARG A 129 6.02 -4.53 3.40
N ARG A 130 6.61 -5.62 2.90
CA ARG A 130 7.83 -6.21 3.48
C ARG A 130 9.06 -5.31 3.38
N LEU A 131 9.14 -4.44 2.37
CA LEU A 131 10.23 -3.49 2.22
C LEU A 131 10.06 -2.25 3.10
N LEU A 132 8.81 -1.84 3.35
CA LEU A 132 8.50 -0.67 4.17
C LEU A 132 8.37 -0.99 5.67
N THR A 133 8.15 -2.25 6.03
CA THR A 133 8.14 -2.69 7.43
C THR A 133 9.57 -2.97 7.88
N PRO A 134 10.14 -2.20 8.84
CA PRO A 134 11.43 -2.57 9.42
C PRO A 134 11.30 -3.93 10.12
N PRO A 135 12.31 -4.81 10.07
CA PRO A 135 12.31 -6.01 10.89
C PRO A 135 12.16 -5.59 12.36
N ILE A 136 11.21 -6.20 13.07
CA ILE A 136 11.11 -6.06 14.52
C ILE A 136 12.50 -6.44 15.07
N PRO A 137 13.18 -5.55 15.82
CA PRO A 137 14.43 -5.93 16.46
C PRO A 137 14.16 -7.17 17.32
N ALA A 138 14.98 -8.21 17.19
CA ALA A 138 14.79 -9.49 17.89
C ALA A 138 14.69 -9.36 19.43
N ALA A 139 15.02 -8.19 19.99
CA ALA A 139 14.91 -7.86 21.40
C ALA A 139 13.46 -7.74 21.92
N GLU A 140 12.46 -7.53 21.06
CA GLU A 140 11.05 -7.40 21.50
C GLU A 140 10.34 -8.77 21.65
N LEU A 141 11.00 -9.88 21.32
CA LEU A 141 10.43 -11.24 21.40
C LEU A 141 10.59 -11.90 22.78
N ASP A 142 11.14 -11.19 23.78
CA ASP A 142 11.26 -11.70 25.15
C ASP A 142 10.22 -11.05 26.06
N HIS A 143 8.97 -11.50 25.94
CA HIS A 143 7.98 -11.34 27.01
C HIS A 143 7.71 -12.75 27.56
N PRO A 144 8.43 -13.19 28.61
CA PRO A 144 7.96 -14.33 29.38
C PRO A 144 6.57 -13.99 29.92
N SER A 145 5.63 -14.90 29.66
CA SER A 145 4.26 -14.85 30.17
C SER A 145 4.30 -14.56 31.66
N GLU A 146 3.65 -13.48 32.09
CA GLU A 146 3.51 -13.15 33.51
C GLU A 146 3.02 -14.37 34.30
N ASP A 147 3.74 -14.64 35.40
CA ASP A 147 3.38 -15.60 36.43
C ASP A 147 1.90 -15.47 36.84
N PRO A 148 1.23 -16.59 37.17
CA PRO A 148 -0.10 -16.52 37.73
C PRO A 148 -0.09 -15.71 39.05
N PRO A 149 -1.12 -14.87 39.31
CA PRO A 149 -1.15 -14.03 40.50
C PRO A 149 -1.16 -14.84 41.79
N ASP A 150 -0.63 -14.22 42.86
CA ASP A 150 -0.65 -14.70 44.24
C ASP A 150 -2.01 -15.34 44.60
N GLY A 151 -2.02 -16.64 44.87
CA GLY A 151 -3.24 -17.36 45.26
C GLY A 151 -3.44 -18.76 44.68
N TRP A 152 -2.50 -19.33 43.91
CA TRP A 152 -2.64 -20.70 43.39
C TRP A 152 -2.59 -21.75 44.51
N GLN A 153 -3.76 -22.24 44.91
CA GLN A 153 -3.95 -23.36 45.84
C GLN A 153 -4.29 -24.63 45.06
N GLY A 154 -3.28 -25.43 44.73
CA GLY A 154 -3.47 -26.73 44.06
C GLY A 154 -2.22 -27.62 44.15
N ARG A 155 -1.98 -28.25 45.31
CA ARG A 155 -2.11 -29.70 45.53
C ARG A 155 -1.36 -30.59 44.50
N HIS A 156 -0.09 -30.90 44.79
CA HIS A 156 0.44 -32.25 45.09
C HIS A 156 1.96 -32.24 44.86
N CYS A 157 2.73 -32.14 45.96
CA CYS A 157 4.12 -32.56 45.97
C CYS A 157 4.13 -33.95 46.63
N CYS A 158 4.19 -35.00 45.81
CA CYS A 158 4.59 -36.32 46.30
C CYS A 158 6.10 -36.45 46.05
N VAL A 159 6.79 -36.65 47.17
CA VAL A 159 8.17 -37.14 47.37
C VAL A 159 8.61 -38.20 46.37
#